data_AF-A0A2D5ADH1-F1
#
_entry.id   AF-A0A2D5ADH1-F1
#
_cell.length_a   1.000
_cell.length_b   1.000
_cell.length_c   1.000
_cell.angle_alpha   90.00
_cell.angle_beta   90.00
_cell.angle_gamma   90.00
#
_symmetry.space_group_name_H-M   'P 1'
#
loop_
_entity.id
_entity.type
_entity.pdbx_description
1 polymer ?
#
loop_
_entity_poly.entity_id
_entity_poly.type
_entity_poly.pdbx_seq_one_letter_code
_entity_poly.pdbx_strand_id
1 'polypeptide(L)'
;MTRRRWTRTPATSKGPAGCGGCDYDLRGIPVGGRCPECGTVVPEPPAAPAVDRGRPDHRDSGLHVVAACQYLAIIPMSGLLLPGCAGPTLGVISVFGPVGRLVALRSGWRRSPLREIEPEGLGPLLHRLAAVETCFAVAYLAVIIGLLPDLAAFPILTAYAVMATISVSVTNFRLSRIFDGWEFQLPALLARLGFGAGCLAGLSTITIIAVWIARPNPDITAMLGVIGVAFGIITSLLAVFAARDGIGRVEAVLITDLIEAHAEEIGREPIPLADRFRSPRVSDPLPIEPERPPVRKDLE
;
A
#
# COMPACT_ATOMS: atom_id res chain seq x y z
N MET A 1 14.45 -8.55 -15.67
CA MET A 1 14.51 -8.00 -14.29
C MET A 1 15.76 -7.12 -14.17
N THR A 2 15.58 -5.82 -14.39
CA THR A 2 16.65 -4.81 -14.32
C THR A 2 16.83 -4.34 -12.88
N ARG A 3 18.01 -4.65 -12.28
CA ARG A 3 18.42 -4.17 -10.96
C ARG A 3 18.45 -2.63 -10.93
N ARG A 4 17.56 -2.00 -10.15
CA ARG A 4 17.67 -0.58 -9.82
C ARG A 4 18.58 -0.40 -8.62
N ARG A 5 19.64 0.39 -8.80
CA ARG A 5 20.65 0.70 -7.78
C ARG A 5 20.15 1.86 -6.92
N TRP A 6 19.73 1.57 -5.69
CA TRP A 6 19.37 2.58 -4.70
C TRP A 6 20.64 3.17 -4.06
N THR A 7 20.88 4.47 -4.26
CA THR A 7 21.86 5.23 -3.46
C THR A 7 21.23 5.60 -2.12
N ARG A 8 21.42 4.78 -1.08
CA ARG A 8 21.13 5.17 0.32
C ARG A 8 22.18 6.17 0.80
N THR A 9 21.74 7.31 1.31
CA THR A 9 22.54 8.17 2.19
C THR A 9 22.73 7.42 3.53
N PRO A 10 23.95 7.25 4.05
CA PRO A 10 24.15 6.49 5.29
C PRO A 10 23.57 7.26 6.48
N ALA A 11 22.57 6.65 7.13
CA ALA A 11 22.10 7.08 8.44
C ALA A 11 23.20 6.79 9.47
N THR A 12 23.57 7.81 10.25
CA THR A 12 24.51 7.68 11.37
C THR A 12 23.84 6.89 12.49
N SER A 13 24.37 5.69 12.78
CA SER A 13 23.93 4.89 13.91
C SER A 13 24.30 5.60 15.22
N LYS A 14 23.32 5.76 16.13
CA LYS A 14 23.57 6.21 17.51
C LYS A 14 24.26 5.08 18.28
N GLY A 15 25.58 5.11 18.37
CA GLY A 15 26.35 4.24 19.26
C GLY A 15 26.10 4.55 20.76
N PRO A 16 26.52 3.67 21.68
CA PRO A 16 26.43 3.91 23.12
C PRO A 16 27.14 5.21 23.51
N ALA A 17 26.53 6.00 24.39
CA ALA A 17 26.95 7.37 24.68
C ALA A 17 28.24 7.49 25.54
N GLY A 18 28.73 6.40 26.15
CA GLY A 18 29.89 6.42 27.05
C GLY A 18 30.63 5.08 27.12
N CYS A 19 31.92 5.14 27.46
CA CYS A 19 32.80 3.99 27.60
C CYS A 19 32.52 3.24 28.90
N GLY A 20 32.32 1.91 28.84
CA GLY A 20 32.11 1.11 30.05
C GLY A 20 33.30 1.03 31.03
N GLY A 21 34.50 1.45 30.61
CA GLY A 21 35.71 1.42 31.45
C GLY A 21 36.08 2.76 32.11
N CYS A 22 35.73 3.89 31.49
CA CYS A 22 36.11 5.23 32.00
C CYS A 22 35.07 6.33 31.76
N ASP A 23 33.87 5.96 31.30
CA ASP A 23 32.75 6.86 31.01
C ASP A 23 33.04 7.95 29.94
N TYR A 24 34.15 7.82 29.21
CA TYR A 24 34.50 8.72 28.10
C TYR A 24 33.44 8.67 26.99
N ASP A 25 33.09 9.83 26.44
CA ASP A 25 32.10 9.97 25.37
C ASP A 25 32.58 9.35 24.05
N LEU A 26 31.90 8.29 23.62
CA LEU A 26 32.28 7.52 22.44
C LEU A 26 31.72 8.08 21.11
N ARG A 27 31.07 9.26 21.12
CA ARG A 27 30.55 9.87 19.89
C ARG A 27 31.68 10.12 18.88
N GLY A 28 31.59 9.46 17.73
CA GLY A 28 32.58 9.55 16.64
C GLY A 28 33.66 8.47 16.67
N ILE A 29 33.71 7.61 17.70
CA ILE A 29 34.59 6.44 17.73
C ILE A 29 33.88 5.27 17.01
N PRO A 30 34.53 4.60 16.05
CA PRO A 30 33.91 3.49 15.33
C PRO A 30 33.70 2.29 16.26
N VAL A 31 32.64 1.52 15.99
CA VAL A 31 32.37 0.24 16.64
C VAL A 31 33.57 -0.71 16.44
N GLY A 32 34.01 -1.38 17.51
CA GLY A 32 35.25 -2.17 17.51
C GLY A 32 36.54 -1.35 17.65
N GLY A 33 36.46 -0.01 17.66
CA GLY A 33 37.57 0.88 18.00
C GLY A 33 37.95 0.80 19.48
N ARG A 34 39.06 1.45 19.87
CA ARG A 34 39.49 1.54 21.27
C ARG A 34 39.18 2.92 21.84
N CYS A 35 38.77 2.96 23.11
CA CYS A 35 38.64 4.21 23.84
C CYS A 35 40.02 4.90 23.96
N PRO A 36 40.14 6.21 23.66
CA PRO A 36 41.40 6.92 23.72
C PRO A 36 41.93 7.09 25.16
N GLU A 37 41.06 7.08 26.16
CA GLU A 37 41.45 7.28 27.56
C GLU A 37 41.92 6.00 28.24
N CYS A 38 41.13 4.92 28.13
CA CYS A 38 41.38 3.69 28.90
C CYS A 38 41.77 2.49 28.02
N GLY A 39 41.75 2.64 26.70
CA GLY A 39 42.08 1.55 25.77
C GLY A 39 41.02 0.43 25.68
N THR A 40 39.92 0.51 26.45
CA THR A 40 38.82 -0.46 26.39
C THR A 40 38.23 -0.49 24.98
N VAL A 41 38.07 -1.70 24.43
CA VAL A 41 37.45 -1.91 23.11
C VAL A 41 35.99 -1.51 23.22
N VAL A 42 35.53 -0.63 22.33
CA VAL A 42 34.12 -0.25 22.22
C VAL A 42 33.37 -1.50 21.79
N PRO A 43 32.56 -2.11 22.68
CA PRO A 43 31.83 -3.30 22.32
C PRO A 43 30.88 -2.95 21.18
N GLU A 44 30.76 -3.88 20.23
CA GLU A 44 29.66 -3.83 19.29
C GLU A 44 28.39 -3.73 20.12
N PRO A 45 27.54 -2.69 19.92
CA PRO A 45 26.26 -2.66 20.60
C PRO A 45 25.64 -4.04 20.32
N PRO A 46 25.14 -4.74 21.36
CA PRO A 46 24.60 -6.08 21.17
C PRO A 46 23.69 -5.97 19.97
N ALA A 47 24.01 -6.71 18.90
CA ALA A 47 23.23 -6.69 17.67
C ALA A 47 21.81 -6.82 18.16
N ALA A 48 21.03 -5.73 18.08
CA ALA A 48 19.71 -5.69 18.69
C ALA A 48 19.05 -6.92 18.11
N PRO A 49 18.78 -7.96 18.94
CA PRO A 49 18.70 -9.34 18.48
C PRO A 49 17.83 -9.26 17.27
N ALA A 50 18.40 -9.51 16.08
CA ALA A 50 17.76 -9.22 14.81
C ALA A 50 16.39 -9.81 14.99
N VAL A 51 15.42 -8.92 15.23
CA VAL A 51 14.24 -9.36 15.96
C VAL A 51 13.74 -10.48 15.11
N ASP A 52 13.48 -11.61 15.75
CA ASP A 52 12.72 -12.70 15.20
C ASP A 52 11.30 -12.15 14.92
N ARG A 53 11.23 -11.12 14.06
CA ARG A 53 10.07 -10.62 13.37
C ARG A 53 9.87 -11.74 12.39
N GLY A 54 9.32 -12.84 12.91
CA GLY A 54 8.93 -13.99 12.13
C GLY A 54 8.27 -13.49 10.87
N ARG A 55 8.57 -14.16 9.76
CA ARG A 55 8.03 -13.93 8.42
C ARG A 55 6.79 -13.03 8.47
N PRO A 56 6.87 -11.77 8.03
CA PRO A 56 5.78 -10.79 8.15
C PRO A 56 4.47 -11.46 7.77
N ASP A 57 3.60 -11.67 8.75
CA ASP A 57 2.39 -12.42 8.50
C ASP A 57 1.41 -11.47 7.81
N HIS A 58 0.85 -11.91 6.67
CA HIS A 58 -0.19 -11.20 5.90
C HIS A 58 -1.34 -10.63 6.77
N ARG A 59 -1.55 -11.20 7.96
CA ARG A 59 -2.57 -10.75 8.92
C ARG A 59 -2.24 -9.42 9.61
N ASP A 60 -1.00 -8.94 9.59
CA ASP A 60 -0.63 -7.71 10.32
C ASP A 60 -0.81 -6.43 9.49
N SER A 61 -0.98 -6.56 8.17
CA SER A 61 -1.06 -5.41 7.26
C SER A 61 -2.39 -4.64 7.35
N GLY A 62 -3.48 -5.33 7.71
CA GLY A 62 -4.85 -4.84 7.60
C GLY A 62 -5.42 -4.79 6.16
N LEU A 63 -4.63 -5.02 5.10
CA LEU A 63 -5.10 -5.02 3.70
C LEU A 63 -6.13 -6.11 3.43
N HIS A 64 -5.94 -7.30 3.99
CA HIS A 64 -6.92 -8.38 3.91
C HIS A 64 -8.29 -7.99 4.51
N VAL A 65 -8.31 -7.23 5.61
CA VAL A 65 -9.55 -6.67 6.18
C VAL A 65 -10.15 -5.64 5.24
N VAL A 66 -9.33 -4.76 4.67
CA VAL A 66 -9.79 -3.77 3.69
C VAL A 66 -10.45 -4.44 2.48
N ALA A 67 -9.81 -5.50 1.97
CA ALA A 67 -10.31 -6.29 0.85
C ALA A 67 -11.64 -6.99 1.19
N ALA A 68 -11.76 -7.57 2.39
CA ALA A 68 -13.00 -8.21 2.83
C ALA A 68 -14.15 -7.19 3.01
N CYS A 69 -13.87 -6.05 3.65
CA CYS A 69 -14.86 -5.00 3.85
C CYS A 69 -15.33 -4.34 2.55
N GLN A 70 -14.60 -4.50 1.44
CA GLN A 70 -15.00 -4.03 0.12
C GLN A 70 -16.32 -4.68 -0.36
N TYR A 71 -16.66 -5.89 0.09
CA TYR A 71 -17.94 -6.54 -0.25
C TYR A 71 -19.17 -5.76 0.17
N LEU A 72 -19.07 -5.03 1.28
CA LEU A 72 -20.19 -4.24 1.78
C LEU A 72 -20.48 -3.01 0.92
N ALA A 73 -19.57 -2.62 0.01
CA ALA A 73 -19.82 -1.58 -0.98
C ALA A 73 -20.79 -2.01 -2.09
N ILE A 74 -21.05 -3.32 -2.25
CA ILE A 74 -22.03 -3.84 -3.24
C ILE A 74 -23.41 -3.24 -2.96
N ILE A 75 -23.80 -3.16 -1.69
CA ILE A 75 -25.13 -2.71 -1.28
C ILE A 75 -25.42 -1.27 -1.77
N PRO A 76 -24.62 -0.24 -1.41
CA PRO A 76 -24.83 1.11 -1.90
C PRO A 76 -24.64 1.23 -3.42
N MET A 77 -23.67 0.53 -4.02
CA MET A 77 -23.39 0.63 -5.46
C MET A 77 -24.47 0.01 -6.35
N SER A 78 -25.20 -0.99 -5.87
CA SER A 78 -26.23 -1.71 -6.63
C SER A 78 -27.62 -1.08 -6.54
N GLY A 79 -27.78 -0.02 -5.75
CA GLY A 79 -29.08 0.59 -5.48
C GLY A 79 -29.96 -0.21 -4.51
N LEU A 80 -29.43 -1.26 -3.85
CA LEU A 80 -30.14 -2.11 -2.89
C LEU A 80 -30.62 -1.38 -1.64
N LEU A 81 -30.28 -0.10 -1.48
CA LEU A 81 -30.78 0.74 -0.39
C LEU A 81 -32.15 1.38 -0.69
N LEU A 82 -32.57 1.39 -1.95
CA LEU A 82 -33.84 1.96 -2.42
C LEU A 82 -35.09 1.07 -2.23
N PRO A 83 -35.03 -0.28 -2.25
CA PRO A 83 -36.22 -1.12 -2.19
C PRO A 83 -36.77 -1.29 -0.77
N GLY A 84 -37.89 -0.62 -0.50
CA GLY A 84 -38.82 -0.90 0.60
C GLY A 84 -38.18 -1.07 1.98
N CYS A 85 -38.69 -2.02 2.77
CA CYS A 85 -38.23 -2.26 4.14
C CYS A 85 -36.84 -2.95 4.22
N ALA A 86 -36.41 -3.61 3.15
CA ALA A 86 -35.11 -4.28 3.10
C ALA A 86 -33.95 -3.27 2.95
N GLY A 87 -34.16 -2.17 2.22
CA GLY A 87 -33.16 -1.14 1.96
C GLY A 87 -32.52 -0.56 3.22
N PRO A 88 -33.29 -0.07 4.21
CA PRO A 88 -32.77 0.44 5.47
C PRO A 88 -31.89 -0.56 6.22
N THR A 89 -32.34 -1.81 6.31
CA THR A 89 -31.61 -2.88 7.01
C THR A 89 -30.27 -3.16 6.34
N LEU A 90 -30.28 -3.30 5.00
CA LEU A 90 -29.06 -3.50 4.22
C LEU A 90 -28.13 -2.28 4.31
N GLY A 91 -28.69 -1.07 4.38
CA GLY A 91 -27.93 0.16 4.57
C GLY A 91 -27.20 0.23 5.90
N VAL A 92 -27.86 -0.16 6.99
CA VAL A 92 -27.20 -0.26 8.30
C VAL A 92 -26.03 -1.26 8.25
N ILE A 93 -26.23 -2.42 7.59
CA ILE A 93 -25.18 -3.42 7.40
C ILE A 93 -24.02 -2.86 6.56
N SER A 94 -24.32 -2.08 5.52
CA SER A 94 -23.27 -1.55 4.63
C SER A 94 -22.36 -0.53 5.32
N VAL A 95 -22.81 0.16 6.39
CA VAL A 95 -21.99 1.10 7.18
C VAL A 95 -20.75 0.44 7.78
N PHE A 96 -20.83 -0.85 8.15
CA PHE A 96 -19.69 -1.56 8.71
C PHE A 96 -18.52 -1.72 7.72
N GLY A 97 -18.79 -1.66 6.41
CA GLY A 97 -17.78 -1.73 5.36
C GLY A 97 -16.76 -0.59 5.40
N PRO A 98 -17.15 0.68 5.14
CA PRO A 98 -16.24 1.81 5.19
C PRO A 98 -15.63 2.01 6.60
N VAL A 99 -16.37 1.76 7.68
CA VAL A 99 -15.84 1.84 9.06
C VAL A 99 -14.73 0.79 9.26
N GLY A 100 -14.96 -0.46 8.87
CA GLY A 100 -13.96 -1.52 8.96
C GLY A 100 -12.70 -1.21 8.16
N ARG A 101 -12.85 -0.68 6.93
CA ARG A 101 -11.71 -0.21 6.12
C ARG A 101 -10.95 0.92 6.81
N LEU A 102 -11.65 1.89 7.38
CA LEU A 102 -11.03 3.02 8.08
C LEU A 102 -10.21 2.56 9.29
N VAL A 103 -10.77 1.64 10.10
CA VAL A 103 -10.10 1.06 11.26
C VAL A 103 -8.87 0.26 10.83
N ALA A 104 -9.02 -0.64 9.85
CA ALA A 104 -7.93 -1.47 9.35
C ALA A 104 -6.75 -0.63 8.81
N LEU A 105 -7.05 0.46 8.08
CA LEU A 105 -6.03 1.37 7.57
C LEU A 105 -5.40 2.23 8.66
N ARG A 106 -6.11 2.51 9.75
CA ARG A 106 -5.59 3.33 10.86
C ARG A 106 -4.71 2.52 11.82
N SER A 107 -5.10 1.30 12.15
CA SER A 107 -4.37 0.47 13.13
C SER A 107 -3.38 -0.50 12.48
N GLY A 108 -3.81 -1.22 11.43
CA GLY A 108 -2.99 -2.20 10.72
C GLY A 108 -2.01 -1.52 9.78
N TRP A 109 -2.52 -0.83 8.75
CA TRP A 109 -1.67 -0.29 7.69
C TRP A 109 -0.61 0.69 8.20
N ARG A 110 -0.96 1.54 9.19
CA ARG A 110 -0.01 2.51 9.77
C ARG A 110 1.19 1.86 10.46
N ARG A 111 1.03 0.65 10.99
CA ARG A 111 2.08 -0.10 11.70
C ARG A 111 2.78 -1.11 10.80
N SER A 112 2.24 -1.35 9.61
CA SER A 112 2.75 -2.35 8.67
C SER A 112 4.11 -1.93 8.09
N PRO A 113 5.12 -2.83 8.08
CA PRO A 113 6.40 -2.57 7.40
C PRO A 113 6.24 -2.42 5.89
N LEU A 114 5.14 -2.92 5.31
CA LEU A 114 4.85 -2.82 3.87
C LEU A 114 4.72 -1.37 3.39
N ARG A 115 4.46 -0.43 4.30
CA ARG A 115 4.36 1.01 3.97
C ARG A 115 5.66 1.60 3.44
N GLU A 116 6.81 1.03 3.80
CA GLU A 116 8.12 1.52 3.33
C GLU A 116 8.40 1.16 1.87
N ILE A 117 7.74 0.12 1.36
CA ILE A 117 7.92 -0.45 0.01
C ILE A 117 6.72 -0.14 -0.89
N GLU A 118 5.65 0.42 -0.31
CA GLU A 118 4.40 0.75 -1.00
C GLU A 118 4.64 1.68 -2.21
N PRO A 119 4.02 1.40 -3.39
CA PRO A 119 4.00 2.36 -4.48
C PRO A 119 3.32 3.66 -4.07
N GLU A 120 3.87 4.81 -4.49
CA GLU A 120 3.52 6.13 -3.95
C GLU A 120 2.00 6.40 -3.82
N GLY A 121 1.49 6.29 -2.59
CA GLY A 121 0.23 6.89 -2.15
C GLY A 121 -1.03 6.02 -2.18
N LEU A 122 -0.93 4.70 -2.35
CA LEU A 122 -2.07 3.77 -2.26
C LEU A 122 -2.76 3.82 -0.88
N GLY A 123 -2.04 3.60 0.21
CA GLY A 123 -2.54 3.61 1.59
C GLY A 123 -3.19 4.94 1.98
N PRO A 124 -2.50 6.09 1.80
CA PRO A 124 -3.09 7.41 2.04
C PRO A 124 -4.33 7.70 1.19
N LEU A 125 -4.41 7.18 -0.04
CA LEU A 125 -5.60 7.30 -0.88
C LEU A 125 -6.75 6.46 -0.33
N LEU A 126 -6.52 5.17 -0.08
CA LEU A 126 -7.54 4.26 0.48
C LEU A 126 -8.09 4.80 1.80
N HIS A 127 -7.21 5.38 2.64
CA HIS A 127 -7.61 5.98 3.90
C HIS A 127 -8.52 7.19 3.71
N ARG A 128 -8.20 8.09 2.76
CA ARG A 128 -9.04 9.26 2.45
C ARG A 128 -10.40 8.84 1.90
N LEU A 129 -10.44 7.89 0.97
CA LEU A 129 -11.69 7.37 0.42
C LEU A 129 -12.56 6.73 1.51
N ALA A 130 -11.98 5.86 2.34
CA ALA A 130 -12.69 5.23 3.46
C ALA A 130 -13.19 6.25 4.48
N ALA A 131 -12.42 7.29 4.79
CA ALA A 131 -12.83 8.34 5.73
C ALA A 131 -14.04 9.12 5.20
N VAL A 132 -13.99 9.60 3.95
CA VAL A 132 -15.10 10.35 3.35
C VAL A 132 -16.34 9.46 3.23
N GLU A 133 -16.19 8.21 2.77
CA GLU A 133 -17.30 7.28 2.66
C GLU A 133 -17.92 6.95 4.03
N THR A 134 -17.09 6.83 5.08
CA THR A 134 -17.57 6.64 6.46
C THR A 134 -18.41 7.82 6.92
N CYS A 135 -18.03 9.06 6.58
CA CYS A 135 -18.84 10.24 6.93
C CYS A 135 -20.25 10.15 6.33
N PHE A 136 -20.38 9.76 5.06
CA PHE A 136 -21.69 9.58 4.43
C PHE A 136 -22.46 8.38 4.99
N ALA A 137 -21.77 7.28 5.30
CA ALA A 137 -22.38 6.10 5.92
C ALA A 137 -22.93 6.41 7.32
N VAL A 138 -22.20 7.18 8.13
CA VAL A 138 -22.63 7.63 9.46
C VAL A 138 -23.76 8.65 9.35
N ALA A 139 -23.71 9.58 8.39
CA ALA A 139 -24.81 10.51 8.14
C ALA A 139 -26.10 9.76 7.76
N TYR A 140 -25.98 8.71 6.95
CA TYR A 140 -27.11 7.83 6.62
C TYR A 140 -27.66 7.12 7.87
N LEU A 141 -26.78 6.56 8.70
CA LEU A 141 -27.20 5.94 9.97
C LEU A 141 -27.92 6.93 10.88
N ALA A 142 -27.44 8.18 10.95
CA ALA A 142 -28.06 9.24 11.74
C ALA A 142 -29.48 9.58 11.27
N VAL A 143 -29.77 9.51 9.96
CA VAL A 143 -31.14 9.60 9.45
C VAL A 143 -31.97 8.41 9.93
N ILE A 144 -31.48 7.19 9.76
CA ILE A 144 -32.24 5.96 10.10
C ILE A 144 -32.62 5.90 11.58
N ILE A 145 -31.77 6.41 12.48
CA ILE A 145 -32.05 6.46 13.93
C ILE A 145 -32.80 7.73 14.37
N GLY A 146 -33.18 8.61 13.44
CA GLY A 146 -33.99 9.80 13.72
C GLY A 146 -33.23 11.00 14.29
N LEU A 147 -31.89 11.04 14.19
CA LEU A 147 -31.10 12.21 14.58
C LEU A 147 -31.15 13.34 13.53
N LEU A 148 -31.39 12.99 12.28
CA LEU A 148 -31.53 13.92 11.15
C LEU A 148 -32.95 13.87 10.58
N PRO A 149 -33.46 14.96 9.99
CA PRO A 149 -34.82 15.00 9.44
C PRO A 149 -34.97 14.04 8.26
N ASP A 150 -36.15 13.43 8.12
CA ASP A 150 -36.46 12.49 7.02
C ASP A 150 -36.28 13.10 5.62
N LEU A 151 -36.46 14.42 5.50
CA LEU A 151 -36.18 15.18 4.27
C LEU A 151 -34.72 15.05 3.81
N ALA A 152 -33.80 14.77 4.72
CA ALA A 152 -32.39 14.55 4.42
C ALA A 152 -32.07 13.11 4.00
N ALA A 153 -33.00 12.16 4.14
CA ALA A 153 -32.77 10.74 3.83
C ALA A 153 -32.33 10.53 2.39
N PHE A 154 -33.10 11.08 1.44
CA PHE A 154 -32.86 10.92 0.02
C PHE A 154 -31.51 11.51 -0.48
N PRO A 155 -31.16 12.77 -0.17
CA PRO A 155 -29.88 13.32 -0.59
C PRO A 155 -28.68 12.62 0.08
N ILE A 156 -28.78 12.25 1.36
CA ILE A 156 -27.71 11.53 2.06
C ILE A 156 -27.52 10.14 1.47
N LEU A 157 -28.61 9.44 1.17
CA LEU A 157 -28.58 8.13 0.53
C LEU A 157 -27.89 8.18 -0.84
N THR A 158 -28.27 9.16 -1.66
CA THR A 158 -27.69 9.36 -2.98
C THR A 158 -26.20 9.67 -2.88
N ALA A 159 -25.82 10.57 -1.97
CA ALA A 159 -24.43 10.90 -1.73
C ALA A 159 -23.61 9.69 -1.25
N TYR A 160 -24.19 8.85 -0.39
CA TYR A 160 -23.52 7.63 0.08
C TYR A 160 -23.32 6.62 -1.06
N ALA A 161 -24.33 6.38 -1.89
CA ALA A 161 -24.23 5.51 -3.06
C ALA A 161 -23.15 5.99 -4.04
N VAL A 162 -23.17 7.29 -4.39
CA VAL A 162 -22.17 7.91 -5.26
C VAL A 162 -20.76 7.79 -4.69
N MET A 163 -20.60 8.03 -3.39
CA MET A 163 -19.30 7.92 -2.75
C MET A 163 -18.77 6.50 -2.69
N ALA A 164 -19.63 5.50 -2.45
CA ALA A 164 -19.24 4.10 -2.55
C ALA A 164 -18.76 3.74 -3.97
N THR A 165 -19.47 4.22 -5.00
CA THR A 165 -19.04 4.06 -6.40
C THR A 165 -17.68 4.70 -6.64
N ILE A 166 -17.48 5.97 -6.24
CA ILE A 166 -16.21 6.68 -6.42
C ILE A 166 -15.09 5.91 -5.69
N SER A 167 -15.33 5.49 -4.46
CA SER A 167 -14.40 4.72 -3.63
C SER A 167 -13.92 3.44 -4.33
N VAL A 168 -14.84 2.62 -4.83
CA VAL A 168 -14.49 1.35 -5.49
C VAL A 168 -13.84 1.59 -6.85
N SER A 169 -14.38 2.50 -7.66
CA SER A 169 -13.83 2.81 -8.99
C SER A 169 -12.42 3.40 -8.90
N VAL A 170 -12.18 4.36 -8.01
CA VAL A 170 -10.85 4.96 -7.84
C VAL A 170 -9.85 3.90 -7.34
N THR A 171 -10.28 2.99 -6.46
CA THR A 171 -9.45 1.87 -6.01
C THR A 171 -9.03 0.99 -7.19
N ASN A 172 -9.98 0.53 -8.01
CA ASN A 172 -9.70 -0.27 -9.21
C ASN A 172 -8.79 0.45 -10.22
N PHE A 173 -9.05 1.73 -10.47
CA PHE A 173 -8.21 2.54 -11.37
C PHE A 173 -6.76 2.65 -10.87
N ARG A 174 -6.55 2.76 -9.55
CA ARG A 174 -5.20 2.77 -8.99
C ARG A 174 -4.54 1.41 -9.04
N LEU A 175 -5.28 0.34 -8.75
CA LEU A 175 -4.77 -1.01 -8.89
C LEU A 175 -4.31 -1.29 -10.32
N SER A 176 -5.09 -0.89 -11.34
CA SER A 176 -4.67 -1.09 -12.74
C SER A 176 -3.36 -0.37 -13.05
N ARG A 177 -3.19 0.86 -12.56
CA ARG A 177 -1.95 1.64 -12.74
C ARG A 177 -0.75 0.99 -12.06
N ILE A 178 -0.94 0.43 -10.86
CA ILE A 178 0.11 -0.28 -10.12
C ILE A 178 0.53 -1.54 -10.88
N PHE A 179 -0.44 -2.36 -11.30
CA PHE A 179 -0.16 -3.60 -12.03
C PHE A 179 0.46 -3.36 -13.41
N ASP A 180 0.07 -2.29 -14.10
CA ASP A 180 0.72 -1.86 -15.35
C ASP A 180 2.20 -1.55 -15.12
N GLY A 181 2.55 -0.94 -13.98
CA GLY A 181 3.94 -0.65 -13.60
C GLY A 181 4.76 -1.88 -13.20
N TRP A 182 4.10 -2.96 -12.81
CA TRP A 182 4.73 -4.24 -12.45
C TRP A 182 4.71 -5.28 -13.57
N GLU A 183 4.35 -4.89 -14.79
CA GLU A 183 4.30 -5.76 -15.97
C GLU A 183 3.29 -6.94 -15.85
N PHE A 184 2.33 -6.86 -14.92
CA PHE A 184 1.31 -7.88 -14.71
C PHE A 184 0.06 -7.63 -15.58
N GLN A 185 0.00 -8.28 -16.75
CA GLN A 185 -1.08 -8.04 -17.73
C GLN A 185 -2.49 -8.46 -17.25
N LEU A 186 -2.63 -9.65 -16.65
CA LEU A 186 -3.94 -10.19 -16.25
C LEU A 186 -4.58 -9.40 -15.08
N PRO A 187 -3.86 -9.12 -13.97
CA PRO A 187 -4.40 -8.29 -12.89
C PRO A 187 -4.75 -6.87 -13.34
N ALA A 188 -3.93 -6.26 -14.21
CA ALA A 188 -4.22 -4.95 -14.77
C ALA A 188 -5.52 -4.95 -15.59
N LEU A 189 -5.74 -5.98 -16.42
CA LEU A 189 -6.99 -6.15 -17.18
C LEU A 189 -8.19 -6.30 -16.24
N LEU A 190 -8.11 -7.16 -15.22
CA LEU A 190 -9.18 -7.36 -14.24
C LEU A 190 -9.53 -6.05 -13.51
N ALA A 191 -8.53 -5.26 -13.11
CA ALA A 191 -8.74 -3.97 -12.47
C ALA A 191 -9.40 -2.95 -13.42
N ARG A 192 -9.07 -2.94 -14.72
CA ARG A 192 -9.75 -2.09 -15.73
C ARG A 192 -11.20 -2.49 -15.94
N LEU A 193 -11.47 -3.79 -16.03
CA LEU A 193 -12.85 -4.32 -16.10
C LEU A 193 -13.63 -3.94 -14.83
N GLY A 194 -13.01 -4.07 -13.66
CA GLY A 194 -13.60 -3.66 -12.38
C GLY A 194 -13.91 -2.17 -12.31
N PHE A 195 -13.03 -1.31 -12.84
CA PHE A 195 -13.27 0.13 -12.95
C PHE A 195 -14.47 0.43 -13.85
N GLY A 196 -14.50 -0.15 -15.06
CA GLY A 196 -15.62 0.01 -15.99
C GLY A 196 -16.95 -0.44 -15.38
N ALA A 197 -16.95 -1.61 -14.72
CA ALA A 197 -18.11 -2.13 -14.01
C ALA A 197 -18.58 -1.22 -12.87
N GLY A 198 -17.65 -0.65 -12.09
CA GLY A 198 -17.96 0.29 -11.02
C GLY A 198 -18.65 1.55 -11.55
N CYS A 199 -18.15 2.13 -12.64
CA CYS A 199 -18.78 3.27 -13.30
C CYS A 199 -20.18 2.94 -13.83
N LEU A 200 -20.38 1.76 -14.42
CA LEU A 200 -21.69 1.30 -14.90
C LEU A 200 -22.70 1.12 -13.76
N ALA A 201 -22.28 0.54 -12.63
CA ALA A 201 -23.11 0.44 -11.42
C ALA A 201 -23.53 1.80 -10.87
N GLY A 202 -22.60 2.77 -10.87
CA GLY A 202 -22.90 4.15 -10.48
C GLY A 202 -23.93 4.80 -11.39
N LEU A 203 -23.74 4.68 -12.71
CA LEU A 203 -24.67 5.24 -13.71
C LEU A 203 -26.05 4.60 -13.62
N SER A 204 -26.15 3.28 -13.42
CA SER A 204 -27.44 2.62 -13.25
C SER A 204 -28.15 3.12 -12.01
N THR A 205 -27.44 3.26 -10.89
CA THR A 205 -28.02 3.77 -9.64
C THR A 205 -28.51 5.21 -9.78
N ILE A 206 -27.72 6.10 -10.39
CA ILE A 206 -28.12 7.48 -10.67
C ILE A 206 -29.35 7.52 -11.60
N THR A 207 -29.38 6.66 -12.62
CA THR A 207 -30.50 6.59 -13.58
C THR A 207 -31.79 6.15 -12.89
N ILE A 208 -31.74 5.13 -12.02
CA ILE A 208 -32.89 4.68 -11.23
C ILE A 208 -33.40 5.82 -10.35
N ILE A 209 -32.50 6.53 -9.66
CA ILE A 209 -32.84 7.66 -8.80
C ILE A 209 -33.51 8.78 -9.63
N ALA A 210 -32.95 9.13 -10.79
CA ALA A 210 -33.50 10.17 -11.66
C ALA A 210 -34.90 9.79 -12.19
N VAL A 211 -35.08 8.55 -12.65
CA VAL A 211 -36.37 8.03 -13.09
C VAL A 211 -37.37 8.05 -11.93
N TRP A 212 -36.96 7.68 -10.72
CA TRP A 212 -37.86 7.69 -9.55
C TRP A 212 -38.36 9.10 -9.21
N ILE A 213 -37.49 10.14 -9.30
CA ILE A 213 -37.88 11.54 -9.10
C ILE A 213 -38.84 12.03 -10.20
N ALA A 214 -38.60 11.64 -11.46
CA ALA A 214 -39.27 12.20 -12.64
C ALA A 214 -40.77 11.81 -12.78
N ARG A 215 -41.33 11.04 -11.84
CA ARG A 215 -42.70 10.50 -11.85
C ARG A 215 -43.16 9.87 -13.18
N PRO A 216 -42.46 8.84 -13.70
CA PRO A 216 -43.02 8.00 -14.74
C PRO A 216 -44.15 7.14 -14.17
N ASN A 217 -44.99 6.63 -15.07
CA ASN A 217 -46.00 5.63 -14.78
C ASN A 217 -45.45 4.55 -13.80
N PRO A 218 -46.15 4.21 -12.69
CA PRO A 218 -45.66 3.29 -11.66
C PRO A 218 -45.19 1.94 -12.22
N ASP A 219 -45.85 1.43 -13.26
CA ASP A 219 -45.47 0.15 -13.90
C ASP A 219 -44.10 0.24 -14.59
N ILE A 220 -43.82 1.35 -15.27
CA ILE A 220 -42.54 1.61 -15.94
C ILE A 220 -41.43 1.80 -14.90
N THR A 221 -41.74 2.50 -13.80
CA THR A 221 -40.79 2.74 -12.70
C THR A 221 -40.42 1.44 -12.00
N ALA A 222 -41.38 0.55 -11.78
CA ALA A 222 -41.14 -0.76 -11.18
C ALA A 222 -40.28 -1.64 -12.11
N MET A 223 -40.61 -1.72 -13.40
CA MET A 223 -39.86 -2.52 -14.37
C MET A 223 -38.41 -2.02 -14.52
N LEU A 224 -38.22 -0.71 -14.71
CA LEU A 224 -36.88 -0.11 -14.81
C LEU A 224 -36.10 -0.22 -13.49
N GLY A 225 -36.78 -0.14 -12.35
CA GLY A 225 -36.18 -0.35 -11.03
C GLY A 225 -35.61 -1.77 -10.89
N VAL A 226 -36.38 -2.80 -11.27
CA VAL A 226 -35.93 -4.19 -11.22
C VAL A 226 -34.75 -4.43 -12.16
N ILE A 227 -34.83 -3.98 -13.42
CA ILE A 227 -33.76 -4.14 -14.41
C ILE A 227 -32.50 -3.39 -13.95
N GLY A 228 -32.66 -2.15 -13.48
CA GLY A 228 -31.57 -1.32 -13.02
C GLY A 228 -30.87 -1.90 -11.79
N VAL A 229 -31.63 -2.42 -10.81
CA VAL A 229 -31.06 -3.09 -9.63
C VAL A 229 -30.34 -4.38 -10.03
N ALA A 230 -30.93 -5.21 -10.89
CA ALA A 230 -30.29 -6.45 -11.35
C ALA A 230 -28.96 -6.16 -12.06
N PHE A 231 -28.94 -5.19 -12.98
CA PHE A 231 -27.73 -4.74 -13.66
C PHE A 231 -26.71 -4.13 -12.68
N GLY A 232 -27.19 -3.33 -11.73
CA GLY A 232 -26.39 -2.74 -10.66
C GLY A 232 -25.70 -3.78 -9.78
N ILE A 233 -26.40 -4.86 -9.41
CA ILE A 233 -25.83 -5.98 -8.63
C ILE A 233 -24.70 -6.65 -9.40
N ILE A 234 -24.93 -7.02 -10.67
CA ILE A 234 -23.94 -7.73 -11.50
C ILE A 234 -22.67 -6.88 -11.67
N THR A 235 -22.84 -5.61 -12.04
CA THR A 235 -21.72 -4.70 -12.27
C THR A 235 -20.98 -4.34 -10.97
N SER A 236 -21.71 -4.18 -9.85
CA SER A 236 -21.10 -3.96 -8.53
C SER A 236 -20.30 -5.17 -8.04
N LEU A 237 -20.82 -6.38 -8.23
CA LEU A 237 -20.13 -7.62 -7.88
C LEU A 237 -18.79 -7.73 -8.63
N LEU A 238 -18.81 -7.48 -9.94
CA LEU A 238 -17.60 -7.50 -10.76
C LEU A 238 -16.58 -6.46 -10.29
N ALA A 239 -17.02 -5.23 -10.03
CA ALA A 239 -16.16 -4.15 -9.56
C ALA A 239 -15.51 -4.44 -8.21
N VAL A 240 -16.29 -4.94 -7.26
CA VAL A 240 -15.83 -5.24 -5.90
C VAL A 240 -14.94 -6.48 -5.86
N PHE A 241 -15.25 -7.50 -6.65
CA PHE A 241 -14.40 -8.68 -6.78
C PHE A 241 -13.02 -8.30 -7.34
N ALA A 242 -12.98 -7.50 -8.41
CA ALA A 242 -11.72 -7.00 -8.97
C ALA A 242 -10.92 -6.18 -7.96
N ALA A 243 -11.58 -5.32 -7.18
CA ALA A 243 -10.92 -4.52 -6.15
C ALA A 243 -10.34 -5.40 -5.03
N ARG A 244 -11.11 -6.39 -4.53
CA ARG A 244 -10.64 -7.33 -3.51
C ARG A 244 -9.44 -8.12 -4.01
N ASP A 245 -9.55 -8.77 -5.17
CA ASP A 245 -8.49 -9.61 -5.72
C ASP A 245 -7.22 -8.78 -5.97
N GLY A 246 -7.38 -7.56 -6.52
CA GLY A 246 -6.26 -6.65 -6.73
C GLY A 246 -5.58 -6.23 -5.42
N ILE A 247 -6.33 -5.89 -4.37
CA ILE A 247 -5.75 -5.57 -3.06
C ILE A 247 -4.95 -6.76 -2.50
N GLY A 248 -5.50 -7.97 -2.56
CA GLY A 248 -4.82 -9.18 -2.08
C GLY A 248 -3.54 -9.51 -2.86
N ARG A 249 -3.52 -9.27 -4.17
CA ARG A 249 -2.31 -9.43 -4.99
C ARG A 249 -1.24 -8.39 -4.68
N VAL A 250 -1.64 -7.12 -4.49
CA VAL A 250 -0.70 -6.07 -4.07
C VAL A 250 -0.06 -6.43 -2.73
N GLU A 251 -0.87 -6.91 -1.78
CA GLU A 251 -0.37 -7.38 -0.48
C GLU A 251 0.67 -8.50 -0.63
N ALA A 252 0.37 -9.51 -1.45
CA ALA A 252 1.28 -10.63 -1.68
C ALA A 252 2.61 -10.19 -2.33
N VAL A 253 2.57 -9.26 -3.30
CA VAL A 253 3.78 -8.72 -3.94
C VAL A 253 4.62 -7.95 -2.93
N LEU A 254 4.00 -7.05 -2.15
CA LEU A 254 4.73 -6.27 -1.14
C LEU A 254 5.38 -7.16 -0.07
N ILE A 255 4.72 -8.24 0.34
CA ILE A 255 5.31 -9.21 1.29
C ILE A 255 6.52 -9.91 0.67
N THR A 256 6.44 -10.27 -0.61
CA THR A 256 7.54 -10.92 -1.33
C THR A 256 8.74 -9.98 -1.43
N ASP A 257 8.52 -8.74 -1.86
CA ASP A 257 9.56 -7.71 -1.97
C ASP A 257 10.22 -7.41 -0.60
N LEU A 258 9.42 -7.40 0.48
CA LEU A 258 9.93 -7.23 1.84
C LEU A 258 10.86 -8.38 2.24
N ILE A 259 10.47 -9.63 1.95
CA ILE A 259 11.27 -10.82 2.25
C ILE A 259 12.59 -10.78 1.46
N GLU A 260 12.54 -10.44 0.16
CA GLU A 260 13.74 -10.32 -0.68
C GLU A 260 14.69 -9.24 -0.17
N ALA A 261 14.17 -8.06 0.21
CA ALA A 261 14.97 -6.98 0.76
C ALA A 261 15.70 -7.37 2.06
N HIS A 262 15.03 -8.15 2.93
CA HIS A 262 15.66 -8.66 4.16
C HIS A 262 16.69 -9.75 3.87
N ALA A 263 16.44 -10.63 2.89
CA ALA A 263 17.39 -11.65 2.49
C ALA A 263 18.70 -11.06 1.92
N GLU A 264 18.60 -9.99 1.13
CA GLU A 264 19.79 -9.27 0.64
C GLU A 264 20.60 -8.62 1.77
N GLU A 265 19.94 -8.17 2.84
CA GLU A 265 20.61 -7.57 3.99
C GLU A 265 21.34 -8.60 4.85
N ILE A 266 20.76 -9.80 5.02
CA ILE A 266 21.38 -10.93 5.74
C ILE A 266 22.52 -11.54 4.91
N GLY A 267 22.37 -11.63 3.59
CA GLY A 267 23.38 -12.17 2.68
C GLY A 267 24.61 -11.28 2.48
N ARG A 268 24.56 -10.02 2.91
CA ARG A 268 25.77 -9.20 3.07
C ARG A 268 26.46 -9.62 4.37
N GLU A 269 27.35 -10.60 4.29
CA GLU A 269 28.36 -10.79 5.33
C GLU A 269 29.00 -9.43 5.65
N PRO A 270 29.15 -9.07 6.95
CA PRO A 270 29.88 -7.87 7.31
C PRO A 270 31.30 -8.04 6.79
N ILE A 271 31.68 -7.25 5.78
CA ILE A 271 33.05 -7.19 5.30
C ILE A 271 33.92 -6.98 6.54
N PRO A 272 34.77 -7.94 6.92
CA PRO A 272 35.62 -7.78 8.09
C PRO A 272 36.42 -6.49 7.90
N LEU A 273 36.37 -5.58 8.87
CA LEU A 273 37.08 -4.29 8.79
C LEU A 273 38.59 -4.46 8.50
N ALA A 274 39.15 -5.65 8.73
CA ALA A 274 40.50 -6.02 8.37
C ALA A 274 40.82 -5.83 6.87
N ASP A 275 39.86 -6.03 5.97
CA ASP A 275 40.09 -5.88 4.52
C ASP A 275 39.89 -4.44 4.02
N ARG A 276 39.21 -3.58 4.78
CA ARG A 276 39.03 -2.17 4.41
C ARG A 276 40.30 -1.33 4.54
N PHE A 277 41.26 -1.80 5.34
CA PHE A 277 42.57 -1.16 5.54
C PHE A 277 43.72 -1.85 4.83
N ARG A 278 43.49 -2.97 4.12
CA ARG A 278 44.40 -3.42 3.07
C ARG A 278 44.17 -2.54 1.84
N SER A 279 44.74 -1.34 1.88
CA SER A 279 45.12 -0.68 0.64
C SER A 279 45.93 -1.70 -0.17
N PRO A 280 45.69 -1.87 -1.48
CA PRO A 280 46.76 -2.38 -2.32
C PRO A 280 47.94 -1.46 -2.04
N ARG A 281 49.05 -1.99 -1.52
CA ARG A 281 50.30 -1.26 -1.63
C ARG A 281 50.46 -1.03 -3.12
N VAL A 282 50.24 0.19 -3.57
CA VAL A 282 50.83 0.68 -4.80
C VAL A 282 52.32 0.56 -4.52
N SER A 283 52.90 -0.56 -4.94
CA SER A 283 54.35 -0.69 -5.02
C SER A 283 54.81 0.45 -5.91
N ASP A 284 55.64 1.33 -5.36
CA ASP A 284 56.29 2.40 -6.11
C ASP A 284 56.79 1.85 -7.45
N PRO A 285 56.55 2.53 -8.57
CA PRO A 285 57.10 2.10 -9.85
C PRO A 285 58.63 2.04 -9.72
N LEU A 286 59.19 0.87 -10.02
CA LEU A 286 60.63 0.66 -10.10
C LEU A 286 61.27 1.73 -11.01
N PRO A 287 62.49 2.21 -10.71
CA PRO A 287 63.20 3.15 -11.56
C PRO A 287 63.29 2.61 -12.98
N ILE A 288 62.86 3.42 -13.95
CA ILE A 288 62.91 3.10 -15.37
C ILE A 288 64.39 2.87 -15.75
N GLU A 289 64.69 1.65 -16.19
CA GLU A 289 66.00 1.30 -16.74
C GLU A 289 66.20 2.08 -18.06
N PRO A 290 67.34 2.75 -18.27
CA PRO A 290 67.53 3.64 -19.42
C PRO A 290 67.45 2.85 -20.74
N GLU A 291 66.70 3.40 -21.70
CA GLU A 291 66.52 2.85 -23.04
C GLU A 291 67.87 2.55 -23.72
N ARG A 292 68.04 1.30 -24.15
CA ARG A 292 69.18 0.88 -24.96
C ARG A 292 68.99 1.42 -26.39
N PRO A 293 69.98 2.12 -26.98
CA PRO A 293 69.82 2.71 -28.31
C PRO A 293 69.66 1.62 -29.40
N PRO A 294 68.91 1.90 -30.48
CA PRO A 294 68.61 0.93 -31.52
C PRO A 294 69.86 0.56 -32.33
N VAL A 295 70.07 -0.74 -32.53
CA VAL A 295 71.09 -1.28 -33.41
C VAL A 295 70.69 -0.99 -34.87
N ARG A 296 71.45 -0.14 -35.56
CA ARG A 296 71.32 0.03 -37.03
C ARG A 296 71.74 -1.28 -37.72
N LYS A 297 70.85 -1.83 -38.54
CA LYS A 297 71.12 -2.97 -39.43
C LYS A 297 71.29 -2.50 -40.87
N ASP A 298 72.23 -1.59 -41.11
CA ASP A 298 72.60 -1.21 -42.47
C ASP A 298 74.14 -1.22 -42.56
N LEU A 299 74.70 -2.39 -42.87
CA LEU A 299 76.04 -2.61 -43.42
C LEU A 299 76.18 -4.11 -43.74
N GLU A 300 75.65 -4.50 -44.90
CA GLU A 300 76.19 -5.52 -45.81
C GLU A 300 75.58 -5.30 -47.21
#